data_AF-A0A969NHG4-F1
#
_entry.id   AF-A0A969NHG4-F1
#
_cell.length_a   1.000
_cell.length_b   1.000
_cell.length_c   1.000
_cell.angle_alpha   90.00
_cell.angle_beta   90.00
_cell.angle_gamma   90.00
#
_symmetry.space_group_name_H-M   'P 1'
#
loop_
_entity.id
_entity.type
_entity.pdbx_description
1 polymer ?
#
loop_
_entity_poly.entity_id
_entity_poly.type
_entity_poly.pdbx_seq_one_letter_code
_entity_poly.pdbx_strand_id
1 'polypeptide(L)'
;MKKTFLLLLFSLIPLLVLAQNAVTGKVKTAEGESLPGVQILEKGTGNGTITDLDGNFTLTVGDDAALVVSYVGYKTQEVAVGDQTNIVVILTVEEKGLDEVVVIGYGTAKKKLNTGANLNVKGEDIQQLTPSNAMDALQGISPGVSITRNNGQPGAGNKVYIRGIGTTGNANPLYIVDGVAVGSIDYLSSADIASIDVLKDAASAAIYGSRAANGVILVTTKKGKAGNKTVITYDAYTGWQNVYKKPDLLNAQEYIAIINEGEVNDGLVPTDFSTL
;
A
#
# COMPACT_ATOMS: atom_id res chain seq x y z
N MET A 1 7.79 75.02 28.51
CA MET A 1 8.20 73.84 29.30
C MET A 1 7.49 72.55 28.87
N LYS A 2 6.15 72.51 28.71
CA LYS A 2 5.46 71.27 28.27
C LYS A 2 5.80 70.82 26.83
N LYS A 3 6.03 71.75 25.90
CA LYS A 3 6.38 71.42 24.49
C LYS A 3 7.82 70.92 24.31
N THR A 4 8.76 71.40 25.12
CA THR A 4 10.17 70.95 25.11
C THR A 4 10.35 69.57 25.75
N PHE A 5 9.53 69.24 26.76
CA PHE A 5 9.52 67.90 27.36
C PHE A 5 8.98 66.82 26.40
N LEU A 6 7.95 67.16 25.60
CA LEU A 6 7.38 66.25 24.60
C LEU A 6 8.38 65.94 23.45
N LEU A 7 9.18 66.93 23.04
CA LEU A 7 10.23 66.77 22.02
C LEU A 7 11.39 65.90 22.51
N LEU A 8 11.75 66.01 23.80
CA LEU A 8 12.77 65.15 24.41
C LEU A 8 12.30 63.69 24.53
N LEU A 9 11.01 63.48 24.82
CA LEU A 9 10.42 62.13 24.92
C LEU A 9 10.34 61.45 23.53
N PHE A 10 10.09 62.21 22.46
CA PHE A 10 10.07 61.68 21.10
C PHE A 10 11.47 61.34 20.56
N SER A 11 12.51 62.00 21.09
CA SER A 11 13.92 61.71 20.78
C SER A 11 14.45 60.41 21.40
N LEU A 12 13.77 59.85 22.41
CA LEU A 12 14.19 58.58 23.04
C LEU A 12 13.57 57.33 22.39
N ILE A 13 12.53 57.48 21.58
CA ILE A 13 11.86 56.37 20.87
C ILE A 13 12.81 55.61 19.92
N PRO A 14 13.75 56.24 19.17
CA PRO A 14 14.67 55.48 18.31
C PRO A 14 15.72 54.64 19.07
N LEU A 15 15.93 54.84 20.38
CA LEU A 15 16.86 54.01 21.17
C LEU A 15 16.31 52.61 21.48
N LEU A 16 14.99 52.41 21.39
CA LEU A 16 14.36 51.09 21.61
C LEU A 16 14.42 50.17 20.37
N VAL A 17 14.78 50.71 19.20
CA VAL A 17 14.82 49.95 17.92
C VAL A 17 16.19 49.27 17.69
N LEU A 18 17.20 49.61 18.49
CA LEU A 18 18.57 49.09 18.37
C LEU A 18 18.86 47.83 19.23
N ALA A 19 17.86 47.27 19.90
CA ALA A 19 18.01 46.05 20.69
C ALA A 19 17.82 44.76 19.85
N GLN A 20 18.45 44.70 18.67
CA GLN A 20 18.39 43.52 17.81
C GLN A 20 19.78 42.90 17.74
N ASN A 21 19.97 41.76 18.41
CA ASN A 21 21.25 41.08 18.45
C ASN A 21 21.40 40.20 17.21
N ALA A 22 22.45 40.46 16.43
CA ALA A 22 22.80 39.61 15.30
C ALA A 22 23.44 38.31 15.82
N VAL A 23 22.73 37.20 15.62
CA VAL A 23 23.21 35.86 15.93
C VAL A 23 23.84 35.29 14.68
N THR A 24 25.09 34.85 14.81
CA THR A 24 25.79 34.11 13.78
C THR A 24 25.83 32.63 14.16
N GLY A 25 25.98 31.74 13.20
CA GLY A 25 26.11 30.33 13.54
C GLY A 25 26.47 29.46 12.36
N LYS A 26 26.69 28.17 12.65
CA LYS A 26 27.05 27.16 11.64
C LYS A 26 26.27 25.87 11.87
N VAL A 27 25.69 25.33 10.80
CA VAL A 27 24.97 24.06 10.81
C VAL A 27 25.84 22.95 10.21
N LYS A 28 25.92 21.82 10.92
CA LYS A 28 26.71 20.65 10.53
C LYS A 28 25.96 19.33 10.72
N THR A 29 26.43 18.27 10.07
CA THR A 29 26.02 16.88 10.33
C THR A 29 26.70 16.31 11.56
N ALA A 30 26.26 15.13 12.02
CA ALA A 30 26.92 14.37 13.09
C ALA A 30 28.36 13.95 12.71
N GLU A 31 28.63 13.81 11.42
CA GLU A 31 29.95 13.50 10.84
C GLU A 31 30.84 14.74 10.70
N GLY A 32 30.34 15.93 11.03
CA GLY A 32 31.08 17.19 11.05
C GLY A 32 31.09 17.96 9.73
N GLU A 33 30.36 17.50 8.72
CA GLU A 33 30.23 18.17 7.41
C GLU A 33 29.31 19.39 7.52
N SER A 34 29.62 20.49 6.84
CA SER A 34 28.75 21.67 6.77
C SER A 34 27.48 21.38 5.96
N LEU A 35 26.34 21.88 6.42
CA LEU A 35 25.06 21.73 5.72
C LEU A 35 24.59 23.04 5.07
N PRO A 36 24.66 23.16 3.73
CA PRO A 36 24.09 24.29 3.01
C PRO A 36 22.58 24.16 2.80
N GLY A 37 21.87 25.28 2.69
CA GLY A 37 20.43 25.28 2.37
C GLY A 37 19.50 24.91 3.53
N VAL A 38 19.99 24.94 4.78
CA VAL A 38 19.19 24.68 5.98
C VAL A 38 18.35 25.90 6.32
N GLN A 39 17.06 25.68 6.60
CA GLN A 39 16.14 26.75 6.99
C GLN A 39 16.23 27.00 8.50
N ILE A 40 16.47 28.26 8.88
CA ILE A 40 16.54 28.73 10.27
C ILE A 40 15.46 29.78 10.49
N LEU A 41 14.56 29.55 11.43
CA LEU A 41 13.44 30.43 11.72
C LEU A 41 13.42 30.80 13.20
N GLU A 42 13.19 32.06 13.54
CA GLU A 42 12.89 32.46 14.90
C GLU A 42 11.48 31.95 15.29
N LYS A 43 11.41 31.23 16.40
CA LYS A 43 10.21 30.52 16.84
C LYS A 43 9.08 31.50 17.14
N GLY A 44 7.96 31.33 16.45
CA GLY A 44 6.76 32.16 16.63
C GLY A 44 6.75 33.43 15.78
N THR A 45 7.78 33.69 14.99
CA THR A 45 7.83 34.82 14.05
C THR A 45 8.01 34.32 12.60
N GLY A 46 7.85 35.22 11.63
CA GLY A 46 8.18 34.96 10.22
C GLY A 46 9.63 35.30 9.88
N ASN A 47 10.46 35.62 10.88
CA ASN A 47 11.83 36.07 10.72
C ASN A 47 12.76 34.85 10.60
N GLY A 48 13.43 34.69 9.47
CA GLY A 48 14.26 33.53 9.21
C GLY A 48 15.27 33.75 8.10
N THR A 49 16.23 32.84 8.01
CA THR A 49 17.33 32.86 7.04
C THR A 49 17.64 31.43 6.59
N ILE A 50 18.53 31.31 5.60
CA ILE A 50 18.98 30.03 5.05
C ILE A 50 20.51 29.98 5.16
N THR A 51 21.09 28.81 5.44
CA THR A 51 22.55 28.66 5.48
C THR A 51 23.20 28.82 4.10
N ASP A 52 24.40 29.41 4.08
CA ASP A 52 25.25 29.53 2.89
C ASP A 52 25.89 28.19 2.48
N LEU A 53 26.73 28.22 1.43
CA LEU A 53 27.47 27.05 0.92
C LEU A 53 28.38 26.39 1.97
N ASP A 54 28.86 27.15 2.94
CA ASP A 54 29.74 26.71 4.02
C ASP A 54 28.99 26.34 5.31
N GLY A 55 27.66 26.38 5.27
CA GLY A 55 26.74 26.06 6.38
C GLY A 55 26.58 27.18 7.40
N ASN A 56 27.06 28.40 7.12
CA ASN A 56 26.94 29.53 8.04
C ASN A 56 25.63 30.27 7.86
N PHE A 57 25.16 30.91 8.93
CA PHE A 57 24.00 31.80 8.89
C PHE A 57 24.20 33.02 9.78
N THR A 58 23.46 34.08 9.44
CA THR A 58 23.30 35.27 10.28
C THR A 58 21.83 35.62 10.34
N LEU A 59 21.28 35.73 11.55
CA LEU A 59 19.91 36.13 11.79
C LEU A 59 19.85 37.09 12.97
N THR A 60 19.18 38.21 12.78
CA THR A 60 18.92 39.16 13.86
C THR A 60 17.66 38.74 14.59
N VAL A 61 17.74 38.50 15.89
CA VAL A 61 16.61 38.02 16.72
C VAL A 61 16.43 38.88 17.97
N GLY A 62 15.26 38.77 18.59
CA GLY A 62 14.99 39.41 19.89
C GLY A 62 15.66 38.70 21.07
N ASP A 63 15.67 39.36 22.23
CA ASP A 63 16.13 38.76 23.48
C ASP A 63 15.30 37.49 23.82
N ASP A 64 15.96 36.43 24.30
CA ASP A 64 15.37 35.11 24.58
C ASP A 64 14.71 34.37 23.39
N ALA A 65 15.10 34.70 22.15
CA ALA A 65 14.63 33.98 20.97
C ALA A 65 15.07 32.50 20.95
N ALA A 66 14.22 31.64 20.40
CA ALA A 66 14.56 30.27 20.06
C ALA A 66 14.58 30.11 18.54
N LEU A 67 15.58 29.44 18.00
CA LEU A 67 15.70 29.12 16.58
C LEU A 67 15.15 27.72 16.31
N VAL A 68 14.30 27.61 15.29
CA VAL A 68 13.84 26.36 14.72
C VAL A 68 14.68 26.10 13.46
N VAL A 69 15.49 25.05 13.51
CA VAL A 69 16.37 24.65 12.42
C VAL A 69 15.77 23.42 11.76
N SER A 70 15.48 23.52 10.47
CA SER A 70 14.84 22.45 9.70
C SER A 70 15.51 22.25 8.36
N TYR A 71 15.67 20.98 7.98
CA TYR A 71 16.22 20.59 6.69
C TYR A 71 15.59 19.27 6.25
N VAL A 72 15.38 19.11 4.94
CA VAL A 72 14.71 17.92 4.40
C VAL A 72 15.55 16.68 4.68
N GLY A 73 14.95 15.67 5.32
CA GLY A 73 15.65 14.43 5.72
C GLY A 73 16.34 14.50 7.09
N TYR A 74 16.22 15.61 7.82
CA TYR A 74 16.82 15.79 9.15
C TYR A 74 15.76 16.14 10.19
N LYS A 75 16.05 15.77 11.44
CA LYS A 75 15.15 16.04 12.56
C LYS A 75 15.15 17.53 12.83
N THR A 76 13.97 18.14 12.84
CA THR A 76 13.81 19.55 13.23
C THR A 76 14.31 19.73 14.66
N GLN A 77 15.21 20.70 14.86
CA GLN A 77 15.81 20.99 16.15
C GLN A 77 15.47 22.41 16.58
N GLU A 78 15.06 22.56 17.83
CA GLU A 78 14.91 23.87 18.46
C GLU A 78 16.14 24.18 19.30
N VAL A 79 16.70 25.38 19.13
CA VAL A 79 17.90 25.84 19.82
C VAL A 79 17.61 27.20 20.45
N ALA A 80 17.68 27.29 21.77
CA ALA A 80 17.57 28.57 22.47
C ALA A 80 18.82 29.42 22.22
N VAL A 81 18.65 30.67 21.80
CA VAL A 81 19.76 31.61 21.55
C VAL A 81 20.34 32.12 22.86
N GLY A 82 19.48 32.54 23.81
CA GLY A 82 19.90 33.18 25.05
C GLY A 82 20.84 34.37 24.79
N ASP A 83 21.95 34.44 25.53
CA ASP A 83 22.98 35.48 25.37
C ASP A 83 24.07 35.13 24.32
N GLN A 84 23.89 34.05 23.54
CA GLN A 84 24.93 33.55 22.64
C GLN A 84 24.90 34.27 21.29
N THR A 85 26.03 34.83 20.87
CA THR A 85 26.20 35.49 19.55
C THR A 85 26.68 34.54 18.45
N ASN A 86 27.17 33.36 18.83
CA ASN A 86 27.64 32.33 17.90
C ASN A 86 27.10 30.94 18.32
N ILE A 87 26.36 30.27 17.43
CA ILE A 87 25.70 28.99 17.70
C ILE A 87 26.14 27.93 16.69
N VAL A 88 26.56 26.76 17.17
CA VAL A 88 26.80 25.59 16.32
C VAL A 88 25.67 24.59 16.50
N VAL A 89 24.99 24.25 15.40
CA VAL A 89 23.86 23.31 15.39
C VAL A 89 24.26 22.04 14.66
N ILE A 90 24.10 20.89 15.33
CA ILE A 90 24.37 19.57 14.74
C ILE A 90 23.04 18.89 14.44
N LEU A 91 22.68 18.82 13.15
CA LEU A 91 21.47 18.15 12.72
C LEU A 91 21.69 16.64 12.63
N THR A 92 20.72 15.90 13.14
CA THR A 92 20.69 14.44 13.06
C THR A 92 19.73 14.02 11.97
N VAL A 93 20.13 13.02 11.17
CA VAL A 93 19.28 12.47 10.10
C VAL A 93 17.99 11.93 10.74
N GLU A 94 16.86 12.32 10.18
CA GLU A 94 15.57 11.75 10.56
C GLU A 94 15.36 10.51 9.70
N GLU A 95 15.61 9.32 10.27
CA GLU A 95 15.18 8.06 9.68
C GLU A 95 13.65 7.99 9.70
N LYS A 96 13.00 8.73 8.80
CA LYS A 96 11.61 8.50 8.45
C LYS A 96 11.53 7.19 7.68
N GLY A 97 11.44 6.09 8.44
CA GLY A 97 10.84 4.88 7.90
C GLY A 97 9.49 5.25 7.29
N LEU A 98 9.28 4.88 6.04
CA LEU A 98 7.99 5.06 5.36
C LEU A 98 6.95 4.22 6.11
N ASP A 99 6.24 4.84 7.06
CA ASP A 99 5.13 4.22 7.76
C ASP A 99 3.94 4.11 6.80
N GLU A 100 3.92 3.03 6.02
CA GLU A 100 2.72 2.60 5.32
C GLU A 100 1.67 2.17 6.34
N VAL A 101 0.77 3.10 6.65
CA VAL A 101 -0.40 2.87 7.49
C VAL A 101 -1.42 2.05 6.71
N VAL A 102 -1.76 0.87 7.22
CA VAL A 102 -2.95 0.11 6.82
C VAL A 102 -3.95 0.22 7.97
N VAL A 103 -5.10 0.82 7.68
CA VAL A 103 -6.20 0.94 8.65
C VAL A 103 -6.96 -0.38 8.66
N ILE A 104 -6.81 -1.14 9.74
CA ILE A 104 -7.68 -2.28 10.05
C ILE A 104 -8.46 -1.89 11.31
N GLY A 105 -9.78 -2.11 11.30
CA GLY A 105 -10.74 -1.54 12.25
C GLY A 105 -10.33 -1.61 13.73
N TYR A 106 -10.62 -0.52 14.44
CA TYR A 106 -10.56 -0.32 15.90
C TYR A 106 -9.19 -0.33 16.61
N GLY A 107 -8.06 -0.12 15.91
CA GLY A 107 -6.79 0.19 16.58
C GLY A 107 -5.59 0.31 15.64
N THR A 108 -4.68 1.24 15.91
CA THR A 108 -3.43 1.42 15.15
C THR A 108 -2.39 0.40 15.62
N ALA A 109 -2.17 -0.68 14.86
CA ALA A 109 -1.10 -1.65 15.14
C ALA A 109 0.11 -1.40 14.23
N LYS A 110 1.32 -1.44 14.81
CA LYS A 110 2.60 -1.25 14.11
C LYS A 110 2.85 -2.42 13.13
N LYS A 111 3.27 -2.12 11.90
CA LYS A 111 3.55 -3.08 10.79
C LYS A 111 4.72 -4.06 11.06
N LYS A 112 5.35 -4.03 12.24
CA LYS A 112 6.58 -4.81 12.54
C LYS A 112 6.35 -6.10 13.33
N LEU A 113 5.13 -6.40 13.77
CA LEU A 113 4.82 -7.62 14.53
C LEU A 113 3.71 -8.43 13.86
N ASN A 114 3.90 -8.80 12.59
CA ASN A 114 3.18 -9.94 12.03
C ASN A 114 4.16 -11.10 11.91
N THR A 115 4.22 -11.91 12.94
CA THR A 115 4.95 -13.20 12.94
C THR A 115 4.13 -14.31 12.26
N GLY A 116 2.91 -14.01 11.78
CA GLY A 116 2.06 -14.92 11.02
C GLY A 116 2.29 -14.81 9.51
N ALA A 117 2.10 -15.92 8.80
CA ALA A 117 2.14 -16.03 7.36
C ALA A 117 0.93 -15.31 6.72
N ASN A 118 1.06 -14.00 6.55
CA ASN A 118 0.19 -13.19 5.71
C ASN A 118 0.82 -13.06 4.31
N LEU A 119 0.01 -13.12 3.26
CA LEU A 119 0.44 -12.76 1.92
C LEU A 119 -0.41 -11.60 1.41
N ASN A 120 0.26 -10.54 0.96
CA ASN A 120 -0.35 -9.40 0.30
C ASN A 120 -0.13 -9.52 -1.21
N VAL A 121 -1.21 -9.42 -1.98
CA VAL A 121 -1.18 -9.32 -3.44
C VAL A 121 -1.65 -7.91 -3.82
N LYS A 122 -0.83 -7.20 -4.59
CA LYS A 122 -1.12 -5.83 -4.99
C LYS A 122 -2.08 -5.78 -6.19
N GLY A 123 -2.85 -4.71 -6.29
CA GLY A 123 -3.82 -4.50 -7.37
C GLY A 123 -3.17 -4.40 -8.76
N GLU A 124 -1.90 -4.01 -8.86
CA GLU A 124 -1.16 -3.97 -10.13
C GLU A 124 -0.90 -5.39 -10.67
N ASP A 125 -0.46 -6.31 -9.79
CA ASP A 125 -0.19 -7.71 -10.15
C ASP A 125 -1.49 -8.43 -10.55
N ILE A 126 -2.61 -8.07 -9.93
CA ILE A 126 -3.95 -8.58 -10.25
C ILE A 126 -4.41 -8.13 -11.64
N GLN A 127 -4.17 -6.87 -12.00
CA GLN A 127 -4.57 -6.32 -13.29
C GLN A 127 -3.73 -6.88 -14.45
N GLN A 128 -2.45 -7.17 -14.23
CA GLN A 128 -1.56 -7.71 -15.26
C GLN A 128 -2.03 -9.09 -15.78
N LEU A 129 -2.70 -9.88 -14.96
CA LEU A 129 -3.22 -11.20 -15.33
C LEU A 129 -4.51 -11.16 -16.17
N THR A 130 -5.09 -9.98 -16.41
CA THR A 130 -6.39 -9.78 -17.09
C THR A 130 -7.47 -10.81 -16.69
N PRO A 131 -7.70 -11.03 -15.38
CA PRO A 131 -8.56 -12.11 -14.94
C PRO A 131 -10.03 -11.70 -15.09
N SER A 132 -10.87 -12.64 -15.53
CA SER A 132 -12.32 -12.45 -15.64
C SER A 132 -13.02 -12.22 -14.29
N ASN A 133 -12.36 -12.58 -13.19
CA ASN A 133 -12.82 -12.36 -11.82
C ASN A 133 -11.61 -12.16 -10.87
N ALA A 134 -11.81 -11.56 -9.71
CA ALA A 134 -10.73 -11.29 -8.77
C ALA A 134 -9.99 -12.54 -8.24
N MET A 135 -10.64 -13.71 -8.26
CA MET A 135 -10.08 -14.96 -7.73
C MET A 135 -9.10 -15.61 -8.68
N ASP A 136 -9.36 -15.52 -9.98
CA ASP A 136 -8.46 -16.04 -10.99
C ASP A 136 -7.10 -15.33 -10.92
N ALA A 137 -7.06 -14.07 -10.49
CA ALA A 137 -5.83 -13.31 -10.27
C ALA A 137 -4.94 -13.89 -9.18
N LEU A 138 -5.54 -14.47 -8.14
CA LEU A 138 -4.82 -15.05 -7.01
C LEU A 138 -4.27 -16.44 -7.34
N GLN A 139 -4.70 -17.02 -8.46
CA GLN A 139 -4.26 -18.34 -8.91
C GLN A 139 -2.77 -18.28 -9.29
N GLY A 140 -1.93 -18.98 -8.51
CA GLY A 140 -0.49 -19.08 -8.78
C GLY A 140 0.38 -17.97 -8.17
N ILE A 141 -0.19 -16.84 -7.74
CA ILE A 141 0.57 -15.78 -7.05
C ILE A 141 0.74 -16.09 -5.55
N SER A 142 -0.21 -16.79 -4.94
CA SER A 142 -0.20 -17.06 -3.50
C SER A 142 0.17 -18.50 -3.14
N PRO A 143 1.33 -18.76 -2.51
CA PRO A 143 1.71 -20.09 -2.06
C PRO A 143 0.68 -20.65 -1.07
N GLY A 144 0.20 -21.87 -1.30
CA GLY A 144 -0.77 -22.52 -0.41
C GLY A 144 -2.20 -21.99 -0.53
N VAL A 145 -2.54 -21.23 -1.58
CA VAL A 145 -3.93 -20.97 -1.97
C VAL A 145 -4.22 -21.74 -3.25
N SER A 146 -5.20 -22.62 -3.20
CA SER A 146 -5.67 -23.36 -4.37
C SER A 146 -7.02 -22.80 -4.80
N ILE A 147 -7.11 -22.42 -6.06
CA ILE A 147 -8.33 -21.86 -6.66
C ILE A 147 -8.71 -22.77 -7.81
N THR A 148 -9.92 -23.34 -7.71
CA THR A 148 -10.47 -24.25 -8.70
C THR A 148 -11.74 -23.65 -9.28
N ARG A 149 -11.77 -23.53 -10.61
CA ARG A 149 -12.98 -23.13 -11.34
C ARG A 149 -13.96 -24.30 -11.34
N ASN A 150 -15.21 -24.04 -10.98
CA ASN A 150 -16.23 -25.09 -10.96
C ASN A 150 -16.64 -25.56 -12.36
N ASN A 151 -16.61 -24.66 -13.35
CA ASN A 151 -16.86 -24.94 -14.75
C ASN A 151 -16.26 -23.82 -15.64
N GLY A 152 -16.42 -23.93 -16.96
CA GLY A 152 -15.98 -22.92 -17.93
C GLY A 152 -17.02 -21.84 -18.23
N GLN A 153 -18.08 -21.70 -17.42
CA GLN A 153 -19.11 -20.70 -17.66
C GLN A 153 -18.61 -19.33 -17.17
N PRO A 154 -18.72 -18.27 -18.00
CA PRO A 154 -18.42 -16.91 -17.56
C PRO A 154 -19.25 -16.52 -16.33
N GLY A 155 -18.60 -15.95 -15.32
CA GLY A 155 -19.27 -15.55 -14.07
C GLY A 155 -19.60 -16.70 -13.11
N ALA A 156 -19.24 -17.95 -13.43
CA ALA A 156 -19.35 -19.02 -12.46
C ALA A 156 -18.35 -18.80 -11.31
N GLY A 157 -18.83 -18.94 -10.08
CA GLY A 157 -18.01 -18.73 -8.89
C GLY A 157 -16.88 -19.74 -8.77
N ASN A 158 -15.77 -19.29 -8.17
CA ASN A 158 -14.58 -20.08 -7.92
C ASN A 158 -14.60 -20.71 -6.53
N LYS A 159 -14.08 -21.95 -6.40
CA LYS A 159 -13.80 -22.54 -5.08
C LYS A 159 -12.38 -22.20 -4.68
N VAL A 160 -12.22 -21.67 -3.47
CA VAL A 160 -10.93 -21.29 -2.91
C VAL A 160 -10.64 -22.14 -1.68
N TYR A 161 -9.42 -22.68 -1.60
CA TYR A 161 -8.94 -23.42 -0.45
C TYR A 161 -7.60 -22.84 0.01
N ILE A 162 -7.50 -22.50 1.29
CA ILE A 162 -6.26 -22.01 1.90
C ILE A 162 -5.66 -23.17 2.69
N ARG A 163 -4.44 -23.58 2.33
CA ARG A 163 -3.72 -24.74 2.87
C ARG A 163 -4.46 -26.08 2.71
N GLY A 164 -5.23 -26.21 1.62
CA GLY A 164 -5.98 -27.42 1.30
C GLY A 164 -7.33 -27.51 2.01
N ILE A 165 -7.92 -28.70 2.03
CA ILE A 165 -9.24 -28.95 2.61
C ILE A 165 -9.04 -29.35 4.08
N GLY A 166 -9.28 -28.41 5.00
CA GLY A 166 -9.11 -28.61 6.44
C GLY A 166 -10.33 -29.18 7.19
N THR A 167 -11.45 -29.37 6.51
CA THR A 167 -12.71 -29.85 7.11
C THR A 167 -13.48 -30.74 6.16
N THR A 168 -14.29 -31.64 6.71
CA THR A 168 -15.21 -32.52 5.96
C THR A 168 -16.51 -31.84 5.56
N GLY A 169 -16.79 -30.64 6.08
CA GLY A 169 -17.96 -29.82 5.75
C GLY A 169 -17.64 -28.71 4.74
N ASN A 170 -18.03 -27.48 5.07
CA ASN A 170 -17.74 -26.31 4.24
C ASN A 170 -16.31 -25.81 4.48
N ALA A 171 -15.44 -25.98 3.49
CA ALA A 171 -14.04 -25.56 3.51
C ALA A 171 -13.79 -24.18 2.86
N ASN A 172 -14.83 -23.41 2.56
CA ASN A 172 -14.67 -22.06 1.99
C ASN A 172 -14.05 -21.10 3.02
N PRO A 173 -13.17 -20.18 2.59
CA PRO A 173 -12.62 -19.14 3.44
C PRO A 173 -13.66 -18.06 3.73
N LEU A 174 -13.39 -17.24 4.75
CA LEU A 174 -14.17 -16.04 5.01
C LEU A 174 -13.68 -14.89 4.11
N TYR A 175 -14.60 -14.28 3.36
CA TYR A 175 -14.31 -13.08 2.58
C TYR A 175 -14.67 -11.83 3.36
N ILE A 176 -13.79 -10.83 3.34
CA ILE A 176 -14.01 -9.54 3.96
C ILE A 176 -13.65 -8.46 2.95
N VAL A 177 -14.61 -7.60 2.61
CA VAL A 177 -14.41 -6.47 1.70
C VAL A 177 -14.53 -5.20 2.51
N ASP A 178 -13.47 -4.39 2.56
CA ASP A 178 -13.42 -3.13 3.30
C ASP A 178 -13.89 -3.22 4.77
N GLY A 179 -13.63 -4.37 5.41
CA GLY A 179 -14.01 -4.63 6.81
C GLY A 179 -15.38 -5.27 7.00
N VAL A 180 -16.14 -5.50 5.94
CA VAL A 180 -17.46 -6.17 5.99
C VAL A 180 -17.34 -7.61 5.52
N ALA A 181 -17.83 -8.56 6.32
CA ALA A 181 -17.86 -9.97 5.94
C ALA A 181 -18.92 -10.23 4.86
N VAL A 182 -18.49 -10.83 3.74
CA VAL A 182 -19.35 -11.17 2.60
C VAL A 182 -19.26 -12.67 2.29
N GLY A 183 -20.25 -13.18 1.55
CA GLY A 183 -20.32 -14.61 1.21
C GLY A 183 -19.45 -15.02 0.02
N SER A 184 -19.22 -14.08 -0.91
CA SER A 184 -18.37 -14.23 -2.09
C SER A 184 -17.89 -12.84 -2.50
N ILE A 185 -16.87 -12.76 -3.36
CA ILE A 185 -16.40 -11.53 -3.99
C ILE A 185 -16.44 -11.64 -5.53
N ASP A 186 -17.20 -12.60 -6.07
CA ASP A 186 -17.37 -12.80 -7.53
C ASP A 186 -17.96 -11.56 -8.23
N TYR A 187 -18.69 -10.71 -7.49
CA TYR A 187 -19.26 -9.46 -7.99
C TYR A 187 -18.23 -8.33 -8.11
N LEU A 188 -17.03 -8.49 -7.54
CA LEU A 188 -16.06 -7.41 -7.43
C LEU A 188 -15.16 -7.40 -8.67
N SER A 189 -15.11 -6.24 -9.33
CA SER A 189 -14.20 -6.02 -10.44
C SER A 189 -12.75 -6.01 -9.94
N SER A 190 -11.85 -6.68 -10.67
CA SER A 190 -10.41 -6.63 -10.41
C SER A 190 -9.85 -5.21 -10.51
N ALA A 191 -10.46 -4.34 -11.30
CA ALA A 191 -10.08 -2.93 -11.44
C ALA A 191 -10.33 -2.11 -10.16
N ASP A 192 -11.29 -2.50 -9.33
CA ASP A 192 -11.64 -1.79 -8.10
C ASP A 192 -10.81 -2.25 -6.89
N ILE A 193 -10.01 -3.31 -7.05
CA ILE A 193 -9.22 -3.90 -5.97
C ILE A 193 -7.90 -3.16 -5.84
N ALA A 194 -7.63 -2.64 -4.64
CA ALA A 194 -6.34 -2.06 -4.29
C ALA A 194 -5.36 -3.13 -3.80
N SER A 195 -5.83 -4.04 -2.94
CA SER A 195 -5.03 -5.16 -2.45
C SER A 195 -5.90 -6.32 -2.00
N ILE A 196 -5.34 -7.53 -2.08
CA ILE A 196 -5.90 -8.73 -1.48
C ILE A 196 -4.90 -9.29 -0.47
N ASP A 197 -5.32 -9.41 0.78
CA ASP A 197 -4.55 -10.03 1.84
C ASP A 197 -5.13 -11.39 2.20
N VAL A 198 -4.31 -12.42 2.14
CA VAL A 198 -4.71 -13.77 2.53
C VAL A 198 -4.09 -14.10 3.88
N LEU A 199 -4.96 -14.27 4.90
CA LEU A 199 -4.57 -14.71 6.24
C LEU A 199 -4.65 -16.23 6.31
N LYS A 200 -3.48 -16.87 6.35
CA LYS A 200 -3.34 -18.33 6.27
C LYS A 200 -3.26 -19.00 7.64
N ASP A 201 -2.87 -18.23 8.66
CA ASP A 201 -2.65 -18.72 10.02
C ASP A 201 -3.84 -18.45 10.94
N ALA A 202 -4.09 -19.40 11.84
CA ALA A 202 -5.11 -19.27 12.89
C ALA A 202 -4.87 -18.05 13.78
N ALA A 203 -3.61 -17.67 14.06
CA ALA A 203 -3.29 -16.50 14.89
C ALA A 203 -3.71 -15.18 14.22
N SER A 204 -3.48 -15.02 12.92
CA SER A 204 -3.86 -13.83 12.16
C SER A 204 -5.36 -13.81 11.84
N ALA A 205 -5.95 -15.00 11.65
CA ALA A 205 -7.36 -15.19 11.35
C ALA A 205 -8.27 -15.12 12.59
N ALA A 206 -7.75 -15.37 13.80
CA ALA A 206 -8.50 -15.44 15.06
C ALA A 206 -9.31 -14.17 15.38
N ILE A 207 -8.86 -13.01 14.89
CA ILE A 207 -9.58 -11.73 15.04
C ILE A 207 -10.99 -11.81 14.43
N TYR A 208 -11.17 -12.62 13.39
CA TYR A 208 -12.44 -12.81 12.69
C TYR A 208 -13.25 -14.01 13.19
N GLY A 209 -12.83 -14.61 14.31
CA GLY A 209 -13.57 -15.64 15.04
C GLY A 209 -13.60 -17.02 14.36
N SER A 210 -14.57 -17.84 14.74
CA SER A 210 -14.68 -19.25 14.29
C SER A 210 -14.88 -19.42 12.78
N ARG A 211 -15.44 -18.41 12.11
CA ARG A 211 -15.63 -18.39 10.64
C ARG A 211 -14.31 -18.31 9.88
N ALA A 212 -13.24 -17.95 10.55
CA ALA A 212 -11.90 -17.76 10.00
C ALA A 212 -11.05 -19.06 10.04
N ALA A 213 -11.63 -20.18 10.49
CA ALA A 213 -10.93 -21.46 10.64
C ALA A 213 -10.31 -21.99 9.33
N ASN A 214 -10.95 -21.69 8.18
CA ASN A 214 -10.45 -22.05 6.85
C ASN A 214 -9.60 -20.94 6.20
N GLY A 215 -9.18 -19.94 6.99
CA GLY A 215 -8.47 -18.75 6.53
C GLY A 215 -9.40 -17.60 6.12
N VAL A 216 -8.81 -16.42 5.93
CA VAL A 216 -9.54 -15.17 5.60
C VAL A 216 -8.91 -14.54 4.37
N ILE A 217 -9.77 -14.07 3.47
CA ILE A 217 -9.39 -13.25 2.31
C ILE A 217 -9.91 -11.84 2.56
N LEU A 218 -9.00 -10.93 2.88
CA LEU A 218 -9.27 -9.51 3.01
C LEU A 218 -9.11 -8.85 1.65
N VAL A 219 -10.09 -8.06 1.24
CA VAL A 219 -10.04 -7.26 0.04
C VAL A 219 -10.20 -5.80 0.42
N THR A 220 -9.25 -4.98 -0.02
CA THR A 220 -9.32 -3.53 0.12
C THR A 220 -9.61 -2.94 -1.25
N THR A 221 -10.67 -2.12 -1.34
CA THR A 221 -10.99 -1.44 -2.61
C THR A 221 -10.20 -0.14 -2.76
N LYS A 222 -10.03 0.30 -4.01
CA LYS A 222 -9.39 1.58 -4.33
C LYS A 222 -10.26 2.73 -3.81
N LYS A 223 -9.64 3.62 -3.02
CA LYS A 223 -10.29 4.82 -2.46
C LYS A 223 -9.64 6.07 -3.02
N GLY A 224 -10.44 7.11 -3.27
CA GLY A 224 -9.94 8.43 -3.67
C GLY A 224 -9.08 9.05 -2.57
N LYS A 225 -7.92 9.60 -2.92
CA LYS A 225 -7.05 10.32 -1.99
C LYS A 225 -7.29 11.83 -2.10
N ALA A 226 -7.60 12.48 -0.97
CA ALA A 226 -7.74 13.93 -0.91
C ALA A 226 -6.40 14.61 -1.27
N GLY A 227 -6.46 15.65 -2.11
CA GLY A 227 -5.28 16.43 -2.53
C GLY A 227 -4.56 15.92 -3.79
N ASN A 228 -4.92 14.76 -4.33
CA ASN A 228 -4.42 14.30 -5.62
C ASN A 228 -5.28 14.82 -6.78
N LYS A 229 -4.66 15.07 -7.93
CA LYS A 229 -5.39 15.39 -9.17
C LYS A 229 -6.32 14.23 -9.52
N THR A 230 -7.54 14.53 -9.95
CA THR A 230 -8.49 13.53 -10.43
C THR A 230 -7.85 12.71 -11.55
N VAL A 231 -7.70 11.41 -11.34
CA VAL A 231 -7.22 10.47 -12.35
C VAL A 231 -8.44 9.75 -12.90
N ILE A 232 -8.63 9.84 -14.22
CA ILE A 232 -9.69 9.14 -14.93
C ILE A 232 -9.01 8.11 -15.83
N THR A 233 -9.29 6.83 -15.60
CA THR A 233 -8.82 5.71 -16.41
C THR A 233 -10.01 5.10 -17.15
N TYR A 234 -9.83 4.77 -18.42
CA TYR A 234 -10.83 4.11 -19.25
C TYR A 234 -10.18 2.93 -19.95
N ASP A 235 -10.71 1.74 -19.67
CA ASP A 235 -10.22 0.48 -20.19
C ASP A 235 -11.32 -0.18 -21.03
N ALA A 236 -10.97 -0.59 -22.25
CA ALA A 236 -11.90 -1.27 -23.15
C ALA A 236 -11.22 -2.48 -23.77
N TYR A 237 -11.88 -3.64 -23.68
CA TYR A 237 -11.38 -4.91 -24.17
C TYR A 237 -12.43 -5.60 -25.06
N THR A 238 -11.96 -6.33 -26.06
CA THR A 238 -12.78 -7.22 -26.90
C THR A 238 -12.05 -8.54 -27.09
N GLY A 239 -12.78 -9.64 -27.21
CA GLY A 239 -12.20 -10.97 -27.35
C GLY A 239 -13.18 -11.99 -27.91
N TRP A 240 -12.64 -13.05 -28.52
CA TRP A 240 -13.40 -14.18 -29.02
C TRP A 240 -13.07 -15.43 -28.21
N GLN A 241 -14.09 -16.15 -27.78
CA GLN A 241 -13.94 -17.40 -27.03
C GLN A 241 -14.02 -18.59 -27.98
N ASN A 242 -12.99 -19.44 -27.98
CA ASN A 242 -12.96 -20.71 -28.72
C ASN A 242 -12.87 -21.89 -27.76
N VAL A 243 -13.39 -23.04 -28.18
CA VAL A 243 -13.28 -24.28 -27.40
C VAL A 243 -11.82 -24.74 -27.42
N TYR A 244 -11.17 -24.77 -26.26
CA TYR A 244 -9.75 -25.12 -26.14
C TYR A 244 -9.47 -26.59 -26.52
N LYS A 245 -10.33 -27.52 -26.10
CA LYS A 245 -10.17 -28.96 -26.37
C LYS A 245 -11.53 -29.63 -26.48
N LYS A 246 -11.74 -30.33 -27.59
CA LYS A 246 -12.83 -31.29 -27.74
C LYS A 246 -12.27 -32.69 -27.48
N PRO A 247 -13.03 -33.61 -26.88
CA PRO A 247 -12.62 -35.00 -26.83
C PRO A 247 -12.42 -35.51 -28.26
N ASP A 248 -11.35 -36.28 -28.48
CA ASP A 248 -11.13 -36.96 -29.74
C ASP A 248 -12.17 -38.07 -29.84
N LEU A 249 -13.18 -37.84 -30.67
CA LEU A 249 -14.24 -38.81 -30.94
C LEU A 249 -13.77 -39.73 -32.05
N LEU A 250 -14.17 -41.00 -31.95
CA LEU A 250 -13.95 -41.98 -33.00
C LEU A 250 -14.57 -41.48 -34.31
N ASN A 251 -13.83 -41.58 -35.39
CA ASN A 251 -14.41 -41.47 -36.71
C ASN A 251 -15.25 -42.73 -37.02
N ALA A 252 -16.06 -42.69 -38.09
CA ALA A 252 -16.96 -43.79 -38.42
C ALA A 252 -16.24 -45.15 -38.58
N GLN A 253 -15.03 -45.17 -39.14
CA GLN A 253 -14.26 -46.40 -39.34
C GLN A 253 -13.69 -46.93 -38.03
N GLU A 254 -13.19 -46.05 -37.16
CA GLU A 254 -12.71 -46.41 -35.83
C GLU A 254 -13.83 -46.94 -34.94
N TYR A 255 -15.04 -46.39 -35.08
CA TYR A 255 -16.23 -46.89 -34.39
C TYR A 255 -16.62 -48.30 -34.85
N ILE A 256 -16.63 -48.53 -36.18
CA ILE A 256 -16.86 -49.87 -36.77
C ILE A 256 -15.79 -50.86 -36.28
N ALA A 257 -14.52 -50.45 -36.28
CA ALA A 257 -13.42 -51.30 -35.84
C ALA A 257 -13.59 -51.73 -34.37
N ILE A 258 -13.95 -50.80 -33.48
CA ILE A 258 -14.17 -51.11 -32.05
C ILE A 258 -15.38 -52.02 -31.84
N ILE A 259 -16.49 -51.82 -32.57
CA ILE A 259 -17.64 -52.72 -32.46
C ILE A 259 -17.27 -54.13 -32.92
N ASN A 260 -16.64 -54.24 -34.09
CA ASN A 260 -16.23 -55.52 -34.64
C ASN A 260 -15.21 -56.22 -33.73
N GLU A 261 -14.27 -55.49 -33.15
CA GLU A 261 -13.32 -56.03 -32.17
C GLU A 261 -14.05 -56.53 -30.91
N GLY A 262 -15.06 -55.80 -30.43
CA GLY A 262 -15.92 -56.24 -29.34
C GLY A 262 -16.67 -57.54 -29.64
N GLU A 263 -17.30 -57.62 -30.82
CA GLU A 263 -18.03 -58.82 -31.27
C GLU A 263 -17.10 -60.03 -31.40
N VAL A 264 -15.89 -59.84 -31.95
CA VAL A 264 -14.88 -60.91 -32.03
C VAL A 264 -14.44 -61.39 -30.64
N ASN A 265 -14.24 -60.47 -29.70
CA ASN A 265 -13.88 -60.82 -28.31
C ASN A 265 -14.99 -61.58 -27.59
N ASP A 266 -16.26 -61.29 -27.91
CA ASP A 266 -17.44 -62.02 -27.42
C ASP A 266 -17.72 -63.33 -28.20
N GLY A 267 -16.91 -63.65 -29.22
CA GLY A 267 -17.05 -64.84 -30.05
C GLY A 267 -18.17 -64.78 -31.10
N LEU A 268 -18.69 -63.58 -31.36
CA LEU A 268 -19.69 -63.29 -32.39
C LEU A 268 -19.00 -62.97 -33.73
N VAL A 269 -19.75 -63.09 -34.83
CA VAL A 269 -19.25 -62.73 -36.16
C VAL A 269 -19.34 -61.21 -36.32
N PRO A 270 -18.26 -60.53 -36.78
CA PRO A 270 -18.27 -59.10 -37.06
C PRO A 270 -19.45 -58.68 -37.93
N THR A 271 -20.13 -57.62 -37.52
CA THR A 271 -21.23 -57.01 -38.27
C THR A 271 -20.71 -56.35 -39.54
N ASP A 272 -21.32 -56.69 -40.69
CA ASP A 272 -21.02 -56.05 -41.97
C ASP A 272 -21.78 -54.73 -42.11
N PHE A 273 -21.12 -53.65 -41.71
CA PHE A 273 -21.65 -52.29 -41.82
C PHE A 273 -21.84 -51.79 -43.26
N SER A 274 -21.42 -52.52 -44.30
CA SER A 274 -21.69 -52.16 -45.70
C SER A 274 -23.09 -52.53 -46.17
N THR A 275 -23.82 -53.31 -45.37
CA THR A 275 -25.17 -53.82 -45.69
C THR A 275 -26.30 -53.07 -44.99
N LEU A 276 -25.96 -52.06 -44.18
CA LEU A 276 -26.85 -51.14 -43.46
C LEU A 276 -26.94 -49.80 -44.19
#